data_AF-A0A645CIE8-F1
#
_entry.id   AF-A0A645CIE8-F1
#
_cell.length_a   1.000
_cell.length_b   1.000
_cell.length_c   1.000
_cell.angle_alpha   90.00
_cell.angle_beta   90.00
_cell.angle_gamma   90.00
#
_symmetry.space_group_name_H-M   'P 1'
#
loop_
_entity.id
_entity.type
_entity.pdbx_description
1 polymer ?
#
loop_
_entity_poly.entity_id
_entity_poly.type
_entity_poly.pdbx_seq_one_letter_code
_entity_poly.pdbx_strand_id
1 'polypeptide(L)'
;MVDSNVLNCLHKGENALLHQKILSRVIENMTPVLVNIIKEGIQKGIFSCRYTEQYMQIFLAASLTLTDEGIFESDADFQLKIMTALISVLEMMLCVPENSFMQMFNKLQNR
;
A
#
# COMPACT_ATOMS: atom_id res chain seq x y z
N MET A 1 19.10 -9.32 -0.50
CA MET A 1 18.04 -10.34 -0.63
C MET A 1 17.64 -10.72 0.78
N VAL A 2 16.40 -10.46 1.18
CA VAL A 2 15.88 -10.92 2.48
C VAL A 2 15.54 -12.40 2.31
N ASP A 3 16.07 -13.24 3.18
CA ASP A 3 15.92 -14.70 3.12
C ASP A 3 14.45 -15.08 3.33
N SER A 4 13.88 -15.91 2.44
CA SER A 4 12.46 -16.31 2.46
C SER A 4 12.08 -17.03 3.76
N ASN A 5 13.07 -17.65 4.43
CA ASN A 5 12.89 -18.26 5.74
C ASN A 5 12.59 -17.22 6.84
N VAL A 6 13.13 -16.00 6.75
CA VAL A 6 12.86 -14.93 7.71
C VAL A 6 11.41 -14.46 7.58
N LEU A 7 10.91 -14.31 6.35
CA LEU A 7 9.53 -13.89 6.09
C LEU A 7 8.52 -14.93 6.61
N ASN A 8 8.77 -16.23 6.37
CA ASN A 8 7.93 -17.32 6.88
C ASN A 8 7.96 -17.45 8.42
N CYS A 9 9.06 -17.08 9.08
CA CYS A 9 9.11 -17.06 10.55
C CYS A 9 8.25 -15.94 11.16
N LEU A 10 7.96 -14.86 10.43
CA LEU A 10 7.11 -13.76 10.92
C LEU A 10 5.64 -14.16 11.00
N HIS A 11 5.19 -15.07 10.13
CA HIS A 11 3.80 -15.54 10.07
C HIS A 11 3.49 -16.66 11.09
N LYS A 12 4.47 -17.09 11.89
CA LYS A 12 4.20 -17.96 13.06
C LYS A 12 3.56 -17.11 14.16
N GLY A 13 2.44 -17.57 14.73
CA GLY A 13 1.69 -16.83 15.77
C GLY A 13 2.52 -16.40 16.99
N GLU A 14 3.64 -17.09 17.27
CA GLU A 14 4.61 -16.72 18.32
C GLU A 14 5.33 -15.38 18.06
N ASN A 15 5.31 -14.87 16.82
CA ASN A 15 5.98 -13.64 16.38
C ASN A 15 5.01 -12.50 16.00
N ALA A 16 3.73 -12.57 16.38
CA ALA A 16 2.73 -11.55 16.04
C ALA A 16 3.16 -10.12 16.44
N LEU A 17 3.85 -9.96 17.58
CA LEU A 17 4.38 -8.66 18.00
C LEU A 17 5.52 -8.16 17.11
N LEU A 18 6.39 -9.07 16.66
CA LEU A 18 7.47 -8.72 15.72
C LEU A 18 6.89 -8.34 14.36
N HIS A 19 5.90 -9.08 13.88
CA HIS A 19 5.16 -8.78 12.67
C HIS A 19 4.54 -7.37 12.72
N GLN A 20 3.83 -7.05 13.81
CA GLN A 20 3.26 -5.71 14.02
C GLN A 20 4.33 -4.61 14.05
N LYS A 21 5.48 -4.84 14.70
CA LYS A 21 6.61 -3.89 14.71
C LYS A 21 7.23 -3.67 13.32
N ILE A 22 7.26 -4.72 12.49
CA ILE A 22 7.72 -4.60 11.11
C ILE A 22 6.74 -3.77 10.30
N LEU A 23 5.44 -4.05 10.40
CA LEU A 23 4.41 -3.25 9.73
C LEU A 23 4.49 -1.78 10.11
N SER A 24 4.59 -1.47 11.41
CA SER A 24 4.72 -0.08 11.88
C SER A 24 6.00 0.56 11.33
N ARG A 25 7.12 -0.18 11.30
CA ARG A 25 8.40 0.32 10.80
C ARG A 25 8.39 0.54 9.29
N VAL A 26 7.69 -0.29 8.53
CA VAL A 26 7.48 -0.10 7.09
C VAL A 26 6.70 1.18 6.86
N ILE A 27 5.60 1.41 7.59
CA ILE A 27 4.81 2.64 7.48
C ILE A 27 5.67 3.87 7.79
N GLU A 28 6.36 3.88 8.94
CA GLU A 28 7.25 4.99 9.35
C GLU A 28 8.31 5.34 8.29
N ASN A 29 8.92 4.32 7.67
CA ASN A 29 10.00 4.54 6.71
C ASN A 29 9.50 4.86 5.29
N MET A 30 8.36 4.29 4.89
CA MET A 30 7.83 4.45 3.52
C MET A 30 6.99 5.71 3.37
N THR A 31 6.27 6.14 4.41
CA THR A 31 5.51 7.40 4.39
C THR A 31 6.33 8.59 3.87
N PRO A 32 7.52 8.93 4.42
CA PRO A 32 8.27 10.09 3.94
C PRO A 32 8.73 9.95 2.49
N VAL A 33 9.02 8.73 2.01
CA VAL A 33 9.39 8.47 0.61
C VAL A 33 8.22 8.80 -0.32
N LEU A 34 7.03 8.28 -0.01
CA LEU A 34 5.82 8.55 -0.81
C LEU A 34 5.42 10.02 -0.74
N VAL A 35 5.52 10.65 0.42
CA VAL A 35 5.24 12.08 0.60
C VAL A 35 6.13 12.93 -0.31
N ASN A 36 7.41 12.61 -0.43
CA ASN A 36 8.31 13.36 -1.31
C ASN A 36 7.92 13.21 -2.79
N ILE A 37 7.62 11.99 -3.24
CA ILE A 37 7.14 11.74 -4.61
C ILE A 37 5.85 12.51 -4.90
N ILE A 38 4.90 12.49 -3.96
CA ILE A 38 3.62 13.20 -4.14
C ILE A 38 3.83 14.71 -4.14
N LYS A 39 4.70 15.25 -3.28
CA LYS A 39 5.05 16.67 -3.28
C LYS A 39 5.65 17.11 -4.62
N GLU A 40 6.53 16.31 -5.23
CA GLU A 40 7.03 16.58 -6.57
C GLU A 40 5.91 16.56 -7.61
N GLY A 41 4.99 15.58 -7.53
CA GLY A 41 3.82 15.52 -8.40
C GLY A 41 2.90 16.73 -8.25
N ILE A 42 2.69 17.24 -7.04
CA ILE A 42 1.94 18.46 -6.75
C ILE A 42 2.63 19.68 -7.37
N GLN A 43 3.95 19.81 -7.21
CA GLN A 43 4.73 20.90 -7.80
C GLN A 43 4.64 20.91 -9.33
N LYS A 44 4.54 19.74 -9.96
CA LYS A 44 4.36 19.58 -11.41
C LYS A 44 2.90 19.71 -11.87
N GLY A 45 1.96 19.94 -10.96
CA GLY A 45 0.53 20.04 -11.25
C GLY A 45 -0.13 18.71 -11.64
N ILE A 46 0.50 17.58 -11.32
CA ILE A 46 0.00 16.22 -11.64
C ILE A 46 -0.97 15.72 -10.56
N PHE A 47 -0.70 16.04 -9.29
CA PHE A 47 -1.49 15.60 -8.15
C PHE A 47 -2.05 16.78 -7.36
N SER A 48 -3.14 16.54 -6.63
CA SER A 48 -3.63 17.40 -5.56
C SER A 48 -3.94 16.55 -4.34
N CYS A 49 -3.39 16.90 -3.18
CA CYS A 49 -3.54 16.10 -1.98
C CYS A 49 -3.51 16.98 -0.73
N ARG A 50 -4.62 16.98 0.03
CA ARG A 50 -4.80 17.89 1.18
C ARG A 50 -3.98 17.50 2.41
N TYR A 51 -3.87 16.21 2.69
CA TYR A 51 -3.21 15.68 3.88
C TYR A 51 -2.21 14.59 3.47
N THR A 52 -1.20 14.97 2.67
CA THR A 52 -0.31 14.01 1.98
C THR A 52 0.30 12.97 2.91
N GLU A 53 0.80 13.38 4.07
CA GLU A 53 1.43 12.47 5.02
C GLU A 53 0.42 11.50 5.64
N GLN A 54 -0.70 12.02 6.16
CA GLN A 54 -1.74 11.22 6.81
C GLN A 54 -2.41 10.28 5.81
N TYR A 55 -2.66 10.74 4.58
CA TYR A 55 -3.22 9.89 3.53
C TYR A 55 -2.28 8.76 3.17
N MET A 56 -0.97 8.99 3.09
CA MET A 56 -0.01 7.91 2.85
C MET A 56 0.13 6.95 4.03
N GLN A 57 0.03 7.43 5.28
CA GLN A 57 -0.02 6.56 6.45
C GLN A 57 -1.26 5.66 6.43
N ILE A 58 -2.44 6.24 6.19
CA ILE A 58 -3.71 5.50 6.09
C ILE A 58 -3.65 4.48 4.96
N PHE A 59 -3.19 4.91 3.78
CA PHE A 59 -3.05 4.04 2.61
C PHE A 59 -2.12 2.86 2.91
N LEU A 60 -0.90 3.11 3.40
CA LEU A 60 0.05 2.06 3.72
C LEU A 60 -0.47 1.12 4.81
N ALA A 61 -1.09 1.65 5.87
CA ALA A 61 -1.66 0.82 6.93
C ALA A 61 -2.78 -0.09 6.38
N ALA A 62 -3.70 0.46 5.59
CA ALA A 62 -4.78 -0.31 4.98
C ALA A 62 -4.24 -1.35 4.00
N SER A 63 -3.34 -0.96 3.11
CA SER A 63 -2.73 -1.87 2.13
C SER A 63 -2.01 -3.01 2.82
N LEU A 64 -1.06 -2.70 3.70
CA LEU A 64 -0.24 -3.72 4.34
C LEU A 64 -1.05 -4.66 5.23
N THR A 65 -2.12 -4.19 5.86
CA THR A 65 -2.92 -5.04 6.75
C THR A 65 -3.93 -5.87 5.96
N LEU A 66 -4.65 -5.27 5.01
CA LEU A 66 -5.75 -5.95 4.31
C LEU A 66 -5.27 -6.95 3.24
N THR A 67 -4.03 -6.80 2.76
CA THR A 67 -3.41 -7.77 1.85
C THR A 67 -2.56 -8.81 2.57
N ASP A 68 -2.57 -8.82 3.90
CA ASP A 68 -1.80 -9.77 4.70
C ASP A 68 -2.60 -11.03 4.99
N GLU A 69 -2.22 -12.14 4.34
CA GLU A 69 -2.87 -13.45 4.52
C GLU A 69 -2.67 -14.03 5.94
N GLY A 70 -1.69 -13.53 6.71
CA GLY A 70 -1.49 -13.86 8.11
C GLY A 70 -2.43 -13.10 9.07
N ILE A 71 -3.09 -12.03 8.61
CA ILE A 71 -4.05 -11.24 9.38
C ILE A 71 -5.50 -11.53 8.94
N PHE A 72 -5.75 -11.57 7.63
CA PHE A 72 -7.06 -11.85 7.07
C PHE A 72 -6.99 -13.09 6.19
N GLU A 73 -7.87 -14.06 6.45
CA GLU A 73 -8.13 -15.11 5.46
C GLU A 73 -8.73 -14.46 4.21
N SER A 74 -8.13 -14.73 3.06
CA SER A 74 -8.53 -14.15 1.80
C SER A 74 -8.52 -15.19 0.71
N ASP A 75 -9.60 -15.24 -0.07
CA ASP A 75 -9.60 -15.94 -1.34
C ASP A 75 -9.17 -15.00 -2.49
N ALA A 76 -9.03 -15.55 -3.69
CA ALA A 76 -8.62 -14.79 -4.86
C ALA A 76 -9.60 -13.66 -5.21
N ASP A 77 -10.90 -13.84 -4.97
CA ASP A 77 -11.91 -12.81 -5.26
C ASP A 77 -11.82 -11.64 -4.28
N PHE A 78 -11.64 -11.93 -2.99
CA PHE A 78 -11.36 -10.92 -1.96
C PHE A 78 -10.10 -10.12 -2.29
N GLN A 79 -9.00 -10.80 -2.64
CA GLN A 79 -7.74 -10.14 -2.98
C GLN A 79 -7.88 -9.20 -4.18
N LEU A 80 -8.60 -9.62 -5.22
CA LEU A 80 -8.85 -8.77 -6.39
C LEU A 80 -9.70 -7.54 -6.03
N LYS A 81 -10.77 -7.72 -5.24
CA LYS A 81 -11.64 -6.63 -4.80
C LYS A 81 -10.88 -5.62 -3.93
N ILE A 82 -10.08 -6.10 -2.98
CA ILE A 82 -9.34 -5.20 -2.09
C ILE A 82 -8.24 -4.46 -2.84
N MET A 83 -7.51 -5.11 -3.75
CA MET A 83 -6.52 -4.43 -4.58
C MET A 83 -7.16 -3.34 -5.43
N THR A 84 -8.31 -3.63 -6.06
CA THR A 84 -9.05 -2.65 -6.87
C THR A 84 -9.51 -1.46 -6.03
N ALA A 85 -10.03 -1.72 -4.83
CA ALA A 85 -10.47 -0.67 -3.91
C ALA A 85 -9.30 0.17 -3.39
N LEU A 86 -8.16 -0.44 -3.07
CA LEU A 86 -6.96 0.29 -2.64
C LEU A 86 -6.43 1.22 -3.73
N ILE A 87 -6.41 0.77 -4.99
CA ILE A 87 -6.00 1.63 -6.11
C ILE A 87 -6.98 2.80 -6.28
N SER A 88 -8.29 2.55 -6.23
CA SER A 88 -9.30 3.61 -6.30
C SER A 88 -9.17 4.61 -5.14
N VAL A 89 -8.90 4.16 -3.91
CA VAL A 89 -8.64 5.03 -2.76
C VAL A 89 -7.40 5.90 -2.99
N LEU A 90 -6.33 5.34 -3.53
CA LEU A 90 -5.14 6.11 -3.86
C LEU A 90 -5.43 7.17 -4.94
N GLU A 91 -6.23 6.84 -5.95
CA GLU A 91 -6.67 7.79 -6.97
C GLU A 91 -7.43 8.97 -6.35
N MET A 92 -8.38 8.67 -5.45
CA MET A 92 -9.15 9.69 -4.71
C MET A 92 -8.26 10.57 -3.83
N MET A 93 -7.31 9.97 -3.10
CA MET A 93 -6.37 10.69 -2.23
C MET A 93 -5.48 11.68 -2.98
N LEU A 94 -5.13 11.37 -4.23
CA LEU A 94 -4.27 12.19 -5.09
C LEU A 94 -5.05 13.08 -6.08
N CYS A 95 -6.38 13.02 -6.03
CA CYS A 95 -7.30 13.72 -6.93
C CYS A 95 -6.96 13.51 -8.41
N VAL A 96 -6.53 12.30 -8.78
CA VAL A 96 -6.35 11.92 -10.18
C VAL A 96 -7.68 11.41 -10.75
N PRO A 97 -7.86 11.45 -12.08
CA PRO A 97 -9.08 10.93 -12.68
C PRO A 97 -9.28 9.45 -12.33
N GLU A 98 -10.53 9.06 -12.11
CA GLU A 98 -10.90 7.68 -11.83
C GLU A 98 -10.34 6.73 -12.91
N ASN A 99 -9.88 5.57 -12.48
CA ASN A 99 -9.35 4.49 -13.32
C ASN A 99 -7.98 4.82 -13.98
N SER A 100 -7.36 5.96 -13.68
CA SER A 100 -6.03 6.32 -14.23
C SER A 100 -4.94 5.34 -13.80
N PHE A 101 -4.88 5.02 -12.51
CA PHE A 101 -3.90 4.08 -11.96
C PHE A 101 -4.29 2.65 -12.22
N MET A 102 -5.58 2.31 -12.19
CA MET A 102 -6.04 0.96 -12.58
C MET A 102 -5.64 0.62 -14.03
N GLN A 103 -5.79 1.56 -14.96
CA GLN A 103 -5.32 1.35 -16.34
C GLN A 103 -3.80 1.16 -16.43
N MET A 104 -3.02 1.91 -15.66
CA MET A 104 -1.57 1.74 -15.60
C MET A 104 -1.20 0.37 -15.01
N PHE A 105 -1.87 -0.05 -13.95
CA PHE A 105 -1.67 -1.33 -13.29
C PHE A 105 -1.93 -2.50 -14.25
N ASN A 106 -3.07 -2.48 -14.94
CA ASN A 106 -3.40 -3.50 -15.95
C ASN A 106 -2.38 -3.56 -17.09
N LYS A 107 -1.82 -2.41 -17.50
CA LYS A 107 -0.75 -2.38 -18.52
C LYS A 107 0.56 -3.00 -18.05
N LEU A 108 0.87 -2.93 -16.74
CA LEU A 108 2.07 -3.51 -16.17
C LEU A 108 1.96 -5.02 -15.97
N GLN A 109 0.77 -5.54 -15.69
CA GLN A 109 0.54 -6.99 -15.55
C GLN A 109 0.54 -7.75 -16.89
N ASN A 110 0.26 -7.06 -17.99
CA ASN A 110 0.23 -7.63 -19.35
C ASN A 110 1.59 -7.51 -20.08
N ARG A 111 2.68 -7.24 -19.36
CA ARG A 111 4.06 -7.20 -19.86
C ARG A 111 4.85 -8.38 -19.29
#